data_AF-A0A7C5I6G5-F1
#
_entry.id   AF-A0A7C5I6G5-F1
#
_cell.length_a   1.000
_cell.length_b   1.000
_cell.length_c   1.000
_cell.angle_alpha   90.00
_cell.angle_beta   90.00
_cell.angle_gamma   90.00
#
_symmetry.space_group_name_H-M   'P 1'
#
loop_
_entity.id
_entity.type
_entity.pdbx_description
1 polymer ?
#
loop_
_entity_poly.entity_id
_entity_poly.type
_entity_poly.pdbx_seq_one_letter_code
_entity_poly.pdbx_strand_id
1 'polypeptide(L)'
;LKRSKQGFDIPAHDWLRGPLRTLLLDTLTDEAVAASGLFRPEAVRALIRAHLERKANYGYHLWGLLTLFLWLRRWRIETAPPEALRPAAVEESAPAT
;
A
#
# COMPACT_ATOMS: atom_id res chain seq x y z
N LEU A 1 -6.66 -23.00 31.42
CA LEU A 1 -6.93 -22.35 30.12
C LEU A 1 -7.01 -20.83 30.33
N LYS A 2 -6.02 -20.05 29.87
CA LYS A 2 -6.10 -18.58 29.81
C LYS A 2 -6.15 -18.15 28.34
N ARG A 3 -7.30 -18.32 27.69
CA ARG A 3 -7.53 -17.69 26.38
C ARG A 3 -8.03 -16.28 26.64
N SER A 4 -7.14 -15.31 26.51
CA SER A 4 -7.50 -13.90 26.38
C SER A 4 -8.60 -13.75 25.32
N LYS A 5 -9.54 -12.80 25.49
CA LYS A 5 -10.54 -12.45 24.48
C LYS A 5 -9.79 -12.00 23.22
N GLN A 6 -9.43 -12.95 22.37
CA GLN A 6 -8.91 -12.61 21.05
C GLN A 6 -10.12 -12.12 20.28
N GLY A 7 -10.11 -10.82 19.97
CA GLY A 7 -11.01 -10.25 19.00
C GLY A 7 -10.99 -11.11 17.74
N PHE A 8 -12.06 -11.02 16.96
CA PHE A 8 -12.15 -11.61 15.62
C PHE A 8 -11.18 -10.91 14.67
N ASP A 9 -9.91 -10.84 15.04
CA ASP A 9 -8.85 -10.28 14.24
C ASP A 9 -8.61 -11.23 13.07
N ILE A 10 -8.59 -10.67 11.87
CA ILE A 10 -8.26 -11.42 10.68
C ILE A 10 -6.82 -11.94 10.82
N PRO A 11 -6.55 -13.22 10.54
CA PRO A 11 -5.19 -13.76 10.59
C PRO A 11 -4.40 -13.34 9.33
N ALA A 12 -4.30 -12.02 9.10
CA ALA A 12 -3.70 -11.42 7.92
C ALA A 12 -2.27 -11.89 7.69
N HIS A 13 -1.50 -12.08 8.77
CA HIS A 13 -0.13 -12.58 8.69
C HIS A 13 -0.05 -13.99 8.09
N ASP A 14 -0.93 -14.89 8.50
CA ASP A 14 -0.91 -16.27 8.05
C ASP A 14 -1.51 -16.39 6.64
N TRP A 15 -2.57 -15.62 6.37
CA TRP A 15 -3.17 -15.57 5.04
C TRP A 15 -2.20 -15.05 3.98
N LEU A 16 -1.50 -13.94 4.24
CA LEU A 16 -0.57 -13.34 3.28
C LEU A 16 0.71 -14.15 3.07
N ARG A 17 1.04 -15.06 4.00
CA ARG A 17 2.14 -16.02 3.84
C ARG A 17 1.69 -17.32 3.16
N GLY A 18 0.43 -17.68 3.28
CA GLY A 18 -0.14 -18.89 2.73
C GLY A 18 -1.11 -18.59 1.58
N PRO A 19 -2.43 -18.74 1.80
CA PRO A 19 -3.43 -18.76 0.73
C PRO A 19 -3.49 -17.48 -0.11
N LEU A 20 -3.20 -16.31 0.47
CA LEU A 20 -3.23 -15.02 -0.22
C LEU A 20 -1.87 -14.56 -0.72
N ARG A 21 -0.82 -15.37 -0.54
CA ARG A 21 0.54 -15.02 -0.99
C ARG A 21 0.58 -14.71 -2.48
N THR A 22 0.00 -15.58 -3.30
CA THR A 22 -0.01 -15.40 -4.75
C THR A 22 -0.79 -14.13 -5.13
N LEU A 23 -1.97 -13.94 -4.55
CA LEU A 23 -2.77 -12.73 -4.77
C LEU A 23 -2.01 -11.44 -4.39
N LEU A 24 -1.28 -11.46 -3.28
CA LEU A 24 -0.44 -10.36 -2.85
C LEU A 24 0.62 -10.01 -3.90
N LEU A 25 1.36 -11.02 -4.37
CA LEU A 25 2.44 -10.85 -5.34
C LEU A 25 1.93 -10.41 -6.72
N ASP A 26 0.77 -10.92 -7.15
CA ASP A 26 0.14 -10.55 -8.43
C ASP A 26 -0.53 -9.16 -8.40
N THR A 27 -0.80 -8.66 -7.19
CA THR A 27 -1.44 -7.35 -7.00
C THR A 27 -0.40 -6.24 -6.80
N LEU A 28 0.61 -6.49 -5.97
CA LEU A 28 1.68 -5.55 -5.63
C LEU A 28 2.92 -5.79 -6.50
N THR A 29 2.75 -5.74 -7.82
CA THR A 29 3.89 -5.77 -8.75
C THR A 29 4.58 -4.41 -8.81
N ASP A 30 5.84 -4.38 -9.23
CA ASP A 30 6.59 -3.13 -9.34
C ASP A 30 5.92 -2.14 -10.28
N GLU A 31 5.38 -2.64 -11.39
CA GLU A 31 4.71 -1.84 -12.41
C GLU A 31 3.44 -1.23 -11.83
N ALA A 32 2.62 -2.01 -11.12
CA ALA A 32 1.42 -1.52 -10.47
C ALA A 32 1.76 -0.46 -9.41
N VAL A 33 2.80 -0.70 -8.62
CA VAL A 33 3.24 0.22 -7.56
C VAL A 33 3.77 1.51 -8.15
N ALA A 34 4.63 1.43 -9.17
CA ALA A 34 5.17 2.59 -9.87
C ALA A 34 4.07 3.40 -10.56
N ALA A 35 3.13 2.72 -11.24
CA ALA A 35 2.01 3.36 -11.93
C ALA A 35 1.07 4.09 -10.96
N SER A 36 0.99 3.66 -9.69
CA SER A 36 0.21 4.37 -8.68
C SER A 36 0.82 5.71 -8.26
N GLY A 37 2.12 5.96 -8.48
CA GLY A 37 2.79 7.18 -8.00
C GLY A 37 2.75 7.43 -6.48
N LEU A 38 2.12 6.55 -5.68
CA LEU A 38 1.90 6.70 -4.24
C LEU A 38 3.03 6.09 -3.42
N PHE A 39 3.66 5.03 -3.92
CA PHE A 39 4.67 4.27 -3.17
C PHE A 39 5.90 3.98 -4.03
N ARG A 40 7.03 3.76 -3.36
CA ARG A 40 8.29 3.33 -4.00
C ARG A 40 8.30 1.81 -4.17
N PRO A 41 8.42 1.26 -5.41
CA PRO A 41 8.43 -0.18 -5.66
C PRO A 41 9.43 -0.95 -4.81
N GLU A 42 10.64 -0.40 -4.61
CA GLU A 42 11.73 -1.03 -3.87
C GLU A 42 11.36 -1.22 -2.39
N ALA A 43 10.71 -0.21 -1.80
CA ALA A 43 10.27 -0.26 -0.42
C ALA A 43 9.16 -1.30 -0.21
N VAL A 44 8.18 -1.34 -1.11
CA VAL A 44 7.09 -2.34 -1.07
C VAL A 44 7.64 -3.76 -1.23
N ARG A 45 8.55 -3.97 -2.17
CA ARG A 45 9.23 -5.26 -2.38
C ARG A 45 10.00 -5.70 -1.14
N ALA A 46 10.76 -4.79 -0.52
CA ALA A 46 11.49 -5.08 0.71
C ALA A 46 10.54 -5.46 1.86
N LEU A 47 9.39 -4.78 1.97
CA LEU A 47 8.36 -5.07 2.97
C LEU A 47 7.75 -6.46 2.78
N ILE A 48 7.36 -6.80 1.54
CA ILE A 48 6.84 -8.13 1.17
C ILE A 48 7.89 -9.20 1.51
N ARG A 49 9.14 -9.00 1.09
CA ARG A 49 10.23 -9.94 1.36
C ARG A 49 10.44 -10.17 2.86
N ALA A 50 10.55 -9.10 3.65
CA ALA A 50 10.73 -9.19 5.10
C ALA A 50 9.57 -9.93 5.79
N HIS A 51 8.34 -9.77 5.28
CA HIS A 51 7.17 -10.48 5.79
C HIS A 51 7.17 -11.97 5.45
N LEU A 52 7.50 -12.31 4.20
CA LEU A 52 7.56 -13.70 3.72
C LEU A 52 8.70 -14.48 4.36
N GLU A 53 9.86 -13.84 4.57
CA GLU A 53 11.02 -14.42 5.27
C GLU A 53 10.82 -14.52 6.79
N ARG A 54 9.66 -14.12 7.32
CA ARG A 54 9.35 -14.05 8.76
C ARG A 54 10.33 -13.20 9.58
N LYS A 55 11.06 -12.30 8.93
CA LYS A 55 11.97 -11.34 9.59
C LYS A 55 11.20 -10.24 10.33
N ALA A 56 10.00 -9.91 9.86
CA ALA A 56 9.12 -8.94 10.48
C ALA A 56 7.64 -9.23 10.25
N ASN A 57 6.78 -8.74 11.15
CA ASN A 57 5.34 -8.94 11.12
C ASN A 57 4.61 -7.75 10.48
N TYR A 58 4.67 -7.67 9.15
CA TYR A 58 3.97 -6.63 8.36
C TYR A 58 2.61 -7.05 7.79
N GLY A 59 1.97 -8.08 8.35
CA GLY A 59 0.71 -8.65 7.81
C GLY A 59 -0.41 -7.62 7.65
N TYR A 60 -0.68 -6.82 8.68
CA TYR A 60 -1.71 -5.77 8.60
C TYR A 60 -1.38 -4.65 7.60
N HIS A 61 -0.10 -4.28 7.47
CA HIS A 61 0.34 -3.26 6.52
C HIS A 61 0.18 -3.75 5.08
N LEU A 62 0.61 -4.99 4.82
CA LEU A 62 0.46 -5.63 3.52
C LEU A 62 -1.00 -5.92 3.17
N TRP A 63 -1.83 -6.20 4.17
CA TRP A 63 -3.28 -6.33 3.98
C TRP A 63 -3.89 -5.01 3.51
N GLY A 64 -3.56 -3.89 4.17
CA GLY A 64 -4.01 -2.56 3.76
C GLY A 64 -3.54 -2.20 2.35
N LEU A 65 -2.27 -2.46 2.02
CA LEU A 65 -1.74 -2.26 0.67
C LEU A 65 -2.45 -3.12 -0.37
N LEU A 66 -2.66 -4.41 -0.07
CA LEU A 66 -3.38 -5.32 -0.95
C LEU A 66 -4.80 -4.81 -1.23
N THR A 67 -5.55 -4.46 -0.19
CA THR A 67 -6.92 -3.92 -0.35
C THR A 67 -6.92 -2.64 -1.17
N LEU A 68 -6.00 -1.71 -0.90
CA LEU A 68 -5.88 -0.46 -1.65
C LEU A 68 -5.65 -0.74 -3.15
N PHE A 69 -4.67 -1.58 -3.49
CA PHE A 69 -4.36 -1.88 -4.89
C PHE A 69 -5.47 -2.64 -5.60
N LEU A 70 -6.19 -3.53 -4.89
CA LEU A 70 -7.39 -4.16 -5.43
C LEU A 70 -8.47 -3.13 -5.78
N TRP A 71 -8.65 -2.09 -4.95
CA TRP A 71 -9.58 -1.00 -5.24
C TRP A 71 -9.12 -0.12 -6.39
N LEU A 72 -7.84 0.28 -6.42
CA LEU A 72 -7.28 1.04 -7.54
C LEU A 72 -7.53 0.31 -8.87
N ARG A 73 -7.29 -1.01 -8.90
CA ARG A 73 -7.53 -1.86 -10.06
C ARG A 73 -9.03 -1.98 -10.39
N ARG A 74 -9.88 -2.23 -9.39
CA ARG A 74 -11.32 -2.50 -9.59
C ARG A 74 -12.09 -1.28 -10.08
N TRP A 75 -11.73 -0.10 -9.57
CA TRP A 75 -12.40 1.17 -9.84
C TRP A 75 -11.65 2.05 -10.84
N ARG A 76 -10.50 1.60 -11.36
CA ARG A 76 -9.62 2.36 -12.25
C ARG A 76 -9.34 3.76 -11.73
N ILE A 77 -8.98 3.82 -10.44
CA ILE A 77 -8.66 5.10 -9.79
C ILE A 77 -7.31 5.55 -10.33
N GLU A 78 -7.33 6.65 -11.08
CA GLU A 78 -6.12 7.35 -11.47
C GLU A 78 -5.62 8.18 -10.30
N THR A 79 -4.31 8.13 -10.09
CA THR A 79 -3.64 8.88 -9.02
C THR A 79 -2.90 10.02 -9.69
N ALA A 80 -3.13 11.24 -9.22
CA ALA A 80 -2.38 12.39 -9.72
C ALA A 80 -0.92 12.27 -9.26
N PRO A 81 0.08 12.51 -10.13
CA PRO A 81 1.45 12.57 -9.69
C PRO A 81 1.61 13.65 -8.60
N PRO A 82 2.52 13.48 -7.62
CA PRO A 82 2.71 14.42 -6.52
C PRO A 82 2.90 15.88 -6.99
N GLU A 83 3.47 16.06 -8.18
CA GLU A 83 3.70 17.35 -8.81
C GLU A 83 2.41 18.06 -9.26
N ALA A 84 1.38 17.32 -9.66
CA ALA A 84 0.07 17.86 -10.05
C ALA A 84 -0.78 18.30 -8.84
N LEU A 85 -0.40 17.87 -7.62
CA LEU A 85 -1.04 18.27 -6.37
C LEU A 85 -0.36 19.49 -5.71
N ARG A 86 0.70 20.04 -6.34
CA ARG A 86 1.25 21.33 -5.88
C ARG A 86 0.14 22.37 -6.11
N PRO A 87 -0.40 23.01 -5.06
CA PRO A 87 -1.31 24.12 -5.29
C PRO A 87 -0.56 25.10 -6.19
N ALA A 88 -1.20 25.51 -7.29
CA ALA A 88 -0.70 26.60 -8.11
C ALA A 88 -0.29 27.69 -7.14
N ALA A 89 1.00 28.03 -7.12
CA ALA A 89 1.51 29.08 -6.26
C ALA A 89 0.54 30.24 -6.41
N VAL A 90 -0.07 30.65 -5.30
CA VAL A 90 -0.90 31.84 -5.25
C VAL A 90 -0.04 32.91 -5.88
N GLU A 91 -0.38 33.34 -7.09
CA GLU A 91 0.21 34.49 -7.74
C GLU A 91 -0.19 35.68 -6.87
N GLU A 92 0.61 35.92 -5.84
CA GLU A 92 0.60 37.15 -5.07
C GLU A 92 1.08 38.23 -6.02
N SER A 93 0.13 38.72 -6.82
CA SER A 93 0.24 39.96 -7.56
C SER A 93 0.51 41.06 -6.52
N ALA A 94 1.78 41.38 -6.34
CA ALA A 94 2.19 42.56 -5.60
C ALA A 94 1.52 43.78 -6.24
N PRO A 95 0.82 44.64 -5.49
CA PRO A 95 0.34 45.90 -6.04
C PRO A 95 1.55 46.78 -6.32
N ALA A 96 1.64 47.28 -7.55
CA ALA A 96 2.60 48.27 -7.98
C ALA A 96 2.57 49.50 -7.03
N THR A 97 3.74 49.97 -6.62
CA THR A 97 3.95 51.30 -6.05
C THR A 97 5.02 52.00 -6.88
#